data_AF-A0A1J5KFE4-F1
#
_entry.id   AF-A0A1J5KFE4-F1
#
_cell.length_a   1.000
_cell.length_b   1.000
_cell.length_c   1.000
_cell.angle_alpha   90.00
_cell.angle_beta   90.00
_cell.angle_gamma   90.00
#
_symmetry.space_group_name_H-M   'P 1'
#
loop_
_entity.id
_entity.type
_entity.pdbx_description
1 polymer ?
#
loop_
_entity_poly.entity_id
_entity_poly.type
_entity_poly.pdbx_seq_one_letter_code
_entity_poly.pdbx_strand_id
1 'polypeptide(L)'
;MKKVVSLFAIVALGVSAYVFFSKDSKIEVEKETPVTKEAKKEIEKKKAAQSARVIKAKSLNTDKNIEAKMEGWDAKFDEIESAWNDKTKKLFLEEFGLEEKMYKEYKKMKVGLDNDKVRAFESFHKEMEAKYGASYSYNPTEQERQFEKDIKTKYDEVLKKRIGEKHFIRYLEVRDRFNQDLMEKQDPEEGVILMDF
;
A
#
# COMPACT_ATOMS: atom_id res chain seq x y z
N MET A 1 19.04 -38.10 -19.62
CA MET A 1 17.69 -37.83 -20.19
C MET A 1 16.53 -37.90 -19.19
N LYS A 2 16.64 -38.53 -18.00
CA LYS A 2 15.51 -38.63 -17.04
C LYS A 2 15.12 -37.32 -16.33
N LYS A 3 16.03 -36.36 -16.17
CA LYS A 3 15.75 -35.08 -15.48
C LYS A 3 14.98 -34.05 -16.32
N VAL A 4 15.09 -34.11 -17.65
CA VAL A 4 14.40 -33.18 -18.55
C VAL A 4 12.92 -33.57 -18.70
N VAL A 5 12.62 -34.86 -18.73
CA VAL A 5 11.24 -35.38 -18.79
C VAL A 5 10.42 -35.01 -17.54
N SER A 6 11.04 -34.93 -16.36
CA SER A 6 10.36 -34.56 -15.12
C SER A 6 9.97 -33.07 -15.06
N LEU A 7 10.71 -32.18 -15.74
CA LEU A 7 10.40 -30.75 -15.75
C LEU A 7 9.21 -30.45 -16.66
N PHE A 8 9.13 -31.12 -17.83
CA PHE A 8 7.98 -31.00 -18.73
C PHE A 8 6.70 -31.56 -18.12
N ALA A 9 6.77 -32.63 -17.30
CA ALA A 9 5.60 -33.16 -16.61
C ALA A 9 5.02 -32.20 -15.56
N ILE A 10 5.87 -31.46 -14.84
CA ILE A 10 5.42 -30.49 -13.82
C ILE A 10 4.80 -29.25 -14.49
N VAL A 11 5.39 -28.77 -15.59
CA VAL A 11 4.83 -27.64 -16.36
C VAL A 11 3.51 -28.03 -17.02
N ALA A 12 3.40 -29.25 -17.56
CA ALA A 12 2.15 -29.74 -18.16
C ALA A 12 1.01 -29.91 -17.13
N LEU A 13 1.33 -30.36 -15.91
CA LEU A 13 0.37 -30.46 -14.80
C LEU A 13 -0.07 -29.07 -14.29
N GLY A 14 0.85 -28.10 -14.23
CA GLY A 14 0.52 -26.72 -13.84
C GLY A 14 -0.41 -26.02 -14.84
N VAL A 15 -0.16 -26.20 -16.14
CA VAL A 15 -0.99 -25.62 -17.20
C VAL A 15 -2.36 -26.31 -17.28
N SER A 16 -2.43 -27.64 -17.09
CA SER A 16 -3.73 -28.34 -17.08
C SER A 16 -4.58 -27.96 -15.86
N ALA A 17 -3.98 -27.80 -14.68
CA ALA A 17 -4.69 -27.31 -13.49
C ALA A 17 -5.22 -25.89 -13.68
N TYR A 18 -4.45 -25.00 -14.30
CA TYR A 18 -4.88 -23.62 -14.61
C TYR A 18 -6.04 -23.60 -15.62
N VAL A 19 -6.00 -24.43 -16.67
CA VAL A 19 -7.06 -24.51 -17.68
C VAL A 19 -8.33 -25.20 -17.12
N PHE A 20 -8.18 -26.15 -16.19
CA PHE A 20 -9.32 -26.79 -15.54
C PHE A 20 -10.00 -25.87 -14.53
N PHE A 21 -9.24 -25.14 -13.70
CA PHE A 21 -9.80 -24.17 -12.74
C PHE A 21 -10.37 -22.90 -13.41
N SER A 22 -9.86 -22.50 -14.58
CA SER A 22 -10.42 -21.37 -15.33
C SER A 22 -11.72 -21.70 -16.08
N LYS A 23 -12.06 -22.99 -16.25
CA LYS A 23 -13.28 -23.40 -16.97
C LYS A 23 -14.55 -23.41 -16.11
N ASP A 24 -14.45 -23.40 -14.78
CA ASP A 24 -15.59 -23.47 -13.88
C ASP A 24 -16.02 -22.12 -13.27
N SER A 25 -15.32 -21.02 -13.58
CA SER A 25 -15.78 -19.67 -13.18
C SER A 25 -16.81 -19.11 -14.17
N LYS A 26 -18.00 -19.72 -14.17
CA LYS A 26 -19.20 -19.05 -14.70
C LYS A 26 -19.47 -17.83 -13.81
N ILE A 27 -19.12 -16.66 -14.33
CA ILE A 27 -19.56 -15.37 -13.79
C ILE A 27 -21.08 -15.32 -13.95
N GLU A 28 -21.81 -15.55 -12.86
CA GLU A 28 -23.19 -15.10 -12.76
C GLU A 28 -23.17 -13.57 -12.69
N VAL A 29 -23.58 -12.95 -13.79
CA VAL A 29 -23.87 -11.51 -13.83
C VAL A 29 -25.12 -11.30 -12.98
N GLU A 30 -24.91 -10.88 -11.74
CA GLU A 30 -25.94 -10.37 -10.86
C GLU A 30 -26.66 -9.21 -11.57
N LYS A 31 -27.94 -9.42 -11.90
CA LYS A 31 -28.79 -8.39 -12.52
C LYS A 31 -28.88 -7.20 -11.57
N GLU A 32 -28.44 -6.04 -12.07
CA GLU A 32 -28.53 -4.75 -11.38
C GLU A 32 -29.94 -4.49 -10.85
N THR A 33 -30.10 -4.51 -9.53
CA THR A 33 -31.24 -3.90 -8.87
C THR A 33 -31.19 -2.37 -9.04
N PRO A 34 -32.30 -1.71 -9.37
CA PRO A 34 -32.30 -0.27 -9.61
C PRO A 34 -32.02 0.49 -8.31
N VAL A 35 -30.86 1.14 -8.25
CA VAL A 35 -30.43 2.00 -7.15
C VAL A 35 -31.37 3.21 -7.04
N THR A 36 -32.07 3.32 -5.90
CA THR A 36 -32.96 4.44 -5.56
C THR A 36 -32.22 5.77 -5.50
N LYS A 37 -32.94 6.87 -5.80
CA LYS A 37 -32.39 8.25 -5.93
C LYS A 37 -31.64 8.74 -4.68
N GLU A 38 -31.87 8.16 -3.51
CA GLU A 38 -31.22 8.52 -2.25
C GLU A 38 -29.80 7.95 -2.14
N ALA A 39 -29.57 6.72 -2.60
CA ALA A 39 -28.23 6.12 -2.63
C ALA A 39 -27.30 6.83 -3.64
N LYS A 40 -27.84 7.37 -4.74
CA LYS A 40 -27.06 8.19 -5.68
C LYS A 40 -26.55 9.49 -5.04
N LYS A 41 -27.33 10.13 -4.17
CA LYS A 41 -26.93 11.35 -3.45
C LYS A 41 -25.85 11.09 -2.39
N GLU A 42 -25.87 9.93 -1.75
CA GLU A 42 -24.85 9.56 -0.77
C GLU A 42 -23.52 9.18 -1.44
N ILE A 43 -23.57 8.52 -2.61
CA ILE A 43 -22.40 8.22 -3.44
C ILE A 43 -21.81 9.52 -4.04
N GLU A 44 -22.63 10.50 -4.44
CA GLU A 44 -22.16 11.81 -4.88
C GLU A 44 -21.53 12.62 -3.75
N LYS A 45 -22.09 12.60 -2.53
CA LYS A 45 -21.46 13.26 -1.37
C LYS A 45 -20.12 12.63 -0.99
N LYS A 46 -20.01 11.30 -1.06
CA LYS A 46 -18.73 10.59 -0.83
C LYS A 46 -17.72 10.86 -1.96
N LYS A 47 -18.14 10.89 -3.23
CA LYS A 47 -17.28 11.30 -4.36
C LYS A 47 -16.84 12.77 -4.27
N ALA A 48 -17.71 13.67 -3.82
CA ALA A 48 -17.37 15.08 -3.62
C ALA A 48 -16.34 15.26 -2.49
N ALA A 49 -16.51 14.54 -1.36
CA ALA A 49 -15.55 14.54 -0.26
C ALA A 49 -14.21 13.88 -0.64
N GLN A 50 -14.21 12.89 -1.53
CA GLN A 50 -12.98 12.28 -2.06
C GLN A 50 -12.31 13.16 -3.13
N SER A 51 -13.07 13.89 -3.94
CA SER A 51 -12.53 14.86 -4.89
C SER A 51 -11.94 16.10 -4.22
N ALA A 52 -12.37 16.42 -2.99
CA ALA A 52 -11.78 17.48 -2.18
C ALA A 52 -10.39 17.11 -1.64
N ARG A 53 -10.02 15.83 -1.64
CA ARG A 53 -8.66 15.35 -1.30
C ARG A 53 -7.70 15.32 -2.49
N VAL A 54 -8.16 15.70 -3.69
CA VAL A 54 -7.25 15.99 -4.79
C VAL A 54 -6.62 17.34 -4.44
N ILE A 55 -5.39 17.29 -3.92
CA ILE A 55 -4.51 18.46 -3.89
C ILE A 55 -4.72 19.16 -5.23
N LYS A 56 -5.07 20.45 -5.20
CA LYS A 56 -5.12 21.28 -6.40
C LYS A 56 -3.69 21.36 -6.95
N ALA A 57 -3.22 20.31 -7.62
CA ALA A 57 -1.86 20.20 -8.15
C ALA A 57 -1.52 21.36 -9.09
N LYS A 58 -2.56 22.02 -9.62
CA LYS A 58 -2.48 23.22 -10.44
C LYS A 58 -1.94 24.46 -9.71
N SER A 59 -2.00 24.54 -8.37
CA SER A 59 -1.44 25.67 -7.60
C SER A 59 -0.03 25.44 -7.08
N LEU A 60 0.48 24.19 -7.09
CA LEU A 60 1.86 23.91 -6.69
C LEU A 60 2.84 24.48 -7.72
N ASN A 61 2.62 24.28 -9.02
CA ASN A 61 3.54 24.71 -10.09
C ASN A 61 3.73 26.23 -10.27
N THR A 62 3.00 27.07 -9.52
CA THR A 62 3.07 28.55 -9.64
C THR A 62 3.60 29.24 -8.40
N ASP A 63 3.90 28.48 -7.34
CA ASP A 63 4.33 29.03 -6.06
C ASP A 63 5.84 29.27 -6.08
N LYS A 64 6.29 30.50 -5.83
CA LYS A 64 7.73 30.83 -5.81
C LYS A 64 8.49 30.17 -4.66
N ASN A 65 7.77 29.52 -3.74
CA ASN A 65 8.32 28.92 -2.53
C ASN A 65 8.18 27.39 -2.48
N ILE A 66 8.00 26.73 -3.64
CA ILE A 66 7.88 25.26 -3.73
C ILE A 66 9.09 24.57 -3.10
N GLU A 67 10.31 25.03 -3.41
CA GLU A 67 11.54 24.40 -2.91
C GLU A 67 11.61 24.42 -1.38
N ALA A 68 11.36 25.56 -0.74
CA ALA A 68 11.34 25.63 0.73
C ALA A 68 10.19 24.83 1.35
N LYS A 69 9.04 24.73 0.67
CA LYS A 69 7.96 23.85 1.08
C LYS A 69 8.40 22.38 1.01
N MET A 70 8.99 21.95 -0.10
CA MET A 70 9.51 20.58 -0.27
C MET A 70 10.56 20.23 0.78
N GLU A 71 11.50 21.14 1.06
CA GLU A 71 12.50 20.95 2.12
C GLU A 71 11.84 20.80 3.50
N GLY A 72 10.79 21.58 3.78
CA GLY A 72 9.99 21.43 5.00
C GLY A 72 9.26 20.08 5.09
N TRP A 73 8.79 19.54 3.96
CA TRP A 73 8.17 18.21 3.89
C TRP A 73 9.17 17.08 4.13
N ASP A 74 10.36 17.17 3.54
CA ASP A 74 11.41 16.18 3.71
C ASP A 74 11.91 16.16 5.17
N ALA A 75 12.15 17.33 5.77
CA ALA A 75 12.55 17.43 7.17
C ALA A 75 11.48 16.86 8.12
N LYS A 76 10.20 17.12 7.84
CA LYS A 76 9.07 16.58 8.61
C LYS A 76 8.96 15.06 8.44
N PHE A 77 9.20 14.54 7.24
CA PHE A 77 9.21 13.10 6.99
C PHE A 77 10.34 12.42 7.78
N ASP A 78 11.55 12.96 7.74
CA ASP A 78 12.70 12.44 8.47
C ASP A 78 12.49 12.43 9.99
N GLU A 79 11.89 13.49 10.53
CA GLU A 79 11.53 13.57 11.96
C GLU A 79 10.55 12.45 12.34
N ILE A 80 9.48 12.30 11.55
CA ILE A 80 8.46 11.28 11.78
C ILE A 80 9.07 9.87 11.65
N GLU A 81 9.91 9.64 10.65
CA GLU A 81 10.53 8.33 10.44
C GLU A 81 11.51 7.99 11.57
N SER A 82 12.29 8.96 12.03
CA SER A 82 13.19 8.82 13.17
C SER A 82 12.42 8.46 14.44
N ALA A 83 11.35 9.21 14.75
CA ALA A 83 10.49 8.93 15.90
C ALA A 83 9.84 7.54 15.82
N TRP A 84 9.41 7.12 14.63
CA TRP A 84 8.86 5.78 14.42
C TRP A 84 9.92 4.69 14.59
N ASN A 85 11.13 4.89 14.08
CA ASN A 85 12.25 3.96 14.22
C ASN A 85 12.63 3.77 15.68
N ASP A 86 12.69 4.84 16.47
CA ASP A 86 12.95 4.74 17.91
C ASP A 86 11.84 4.00 18.65
N LYS A 87 10.57 4.28 18.31
CA LYS A 87 9.43 3.65 18.95
C LYS A 87 9.35 2.16 18.65
N THR A 88 9.57 1.77 17.39
CA THR A 88 9.60 0.36 16.98
C THR A 88 10.81 -0.38 17.53
N LYS A 89 11.98 0.26 17.63
CA LYS A 89 13.15 -0.34 18.27
C LYS A 89 12.89 -0.67 19.73
N LYS A 90 12.34 0.27 20.50
CA LYS A 90 11.95 0.02 21.91
C LYS A 90 10.89 -1.07 22.02
N LEU A 91 9.88 -1.04 21.15
CA LEU A 91 8.85 -2.06 21.09
C LEU A 91 9.44 -3.47 20.89
N PHE A 92 10.36 -3.63 19.94
CA PHE A 92 10.95 -4.93 19.64
C PHE A 92 11.91 -5.41 20.74
N LEU A 93 12.79 -4.54 21.23
CA LEU A 93 13.88 -4.93 22.14
C LEU A 93 13.45 -4.95 23.61
N GLU A 94 12.67 -3.96 24.04
CA GLU A 94 12.32 -3.76 25.44
C GLU A 94 10.96 -4.40 25.77
N GLU A 95 9.93 -4.14 24.95
CA GLU A 95 8.57 -4.61 25.23
C GLU A 95 8.36 -6.08 24.81
N PHE A 96 8.81 -6.47 23.62
CA PHE A 96 8.68 -7.85 23.13
C PHE A 96 9.84 -8.76 23.59
N GLY A 97 10.95 -8.18 24.05
CA GLY A 97 12.14 -8.93 24.44
C GLY A 97 12.76 -9.74 23.29
N LEU A 98 12.63 -9.26 22.05
CA LEU A 98 13.17 -9.93 20.87
C LEU A 98 14.65 -9.59 20.67
N GLU A 99 15.37 -10.49 20.01
CA GLU A 99 16.75 -10.24 19.60
C GLU A 99 16.86 -9.07 18.62
N GLU A 100 17.98 -8.34 18.67
CA GLU A 100 18.27 -7.23 17.74
C GLU A 100 18.19 -7.64 16.27
N LYS A 101 18.48 -8.92 15.98
CA LYS A 101 18.33 -9.49 14.64
C LYS A 101 16.89 -9.36 14.11
N MET A 102 15.88 -9.56 14.96
CA MET A 102 14.47 -9.44 14.56
C MET A 102 14.11 -8.00 14.18
N TYR A 103 14.63 -7.02 14.91
CA TYR A 103 14.45 -5.60 14.55
C TYR A 103 15.15 -5.25 13.23
N LYS A 104 16.37 -5.78 12.99
CA LYS A 104 17.07 -5.61 11.70
C LYS A 104 16.30 -6.25 10.55
N GLU A 105 15.67 -7.41 10.77
CA GLU A 105 14.80 -8.04 9.78
C GLU A 105 13.55 -7.20 9.50
N TYR A 106 12.92 -6.63 10.53
CA TYR A 106 11.81 -5.67 10.35
C TYR A 106 12.22 -4.47 9.48
N LYS A 107 13.38 -3.84 9.74
CA LYS A 107 13.87 -2.74 8.91
C LYS A 107 14.11 -3.16 7.45
N LYS A 108 14.63 -4.37 7.21
CA LYS A 108 14.78 -4.92 5.86
C LYS A 108 13.42 -5.14 5.18
N MET A 109 12.42 -5.60 5.93
CA MET A 109 11.07 -5.78 5.41
C MET A 109 10.43 -4.46 5.00
N LYS A 110 10.60 -3.40 5.80
CA LYS A 110 10.13 -2.04 5.44
C LYS A 110 10.72 -1.57 4.11
N VAL A 111 12.04 -1.66 3.95
CA VAL A 111 12.72 -1.33 2.69
C VAL A 111 12.25 -2.21 1.53
N GLY A 112 11.98 -3.50 1.79
CA GLY A 112 11.43 -4.43 0.79
C GLY A 112 10.05 -4.00 0.31
N LEU A 113 9.15 -3.65 1.23
CA LEU A 113 7.81 -3.17 0.92
C LEU A 113 7.86 -1.93 0.03
N ASP A 114 8.68 -0.94 0.39
CA ASP A 114 8.80 0.31 -0.36
C ASP A 114 9.30 0.04 -1.79
N ASN A 115 10.31 -0.81 -1.93
CA ASN A 115 10.81 -1.21 -3.25
C ASN A 115 9.76 -1.96 -4.09
N ASP A 116 8.97 -2.83 -3.48
CA ASP A 116 7.92 -3.57 -4.18
C ASP A 116 6.76 -2.64 -4.60
N LYS A 117 6.41 -1.64 -3.79
CA LYS A 117 5.47 -0.57 -4.17
C LYS A 117 5.98 0.24 -5.36
N VAL A 118 7.23 0.70 -5.31
CA VAL A 118 7.87 1.44 -6.41
C VAL A 118 7.87 0.59 -7.68
N ARG A 119 8.24 -0.68 -7.60
CA ARG A 119 8.23 -1.59 -8.76
C ARG A 119 6.82 -1.76 -9.34
N ALA A 120 5.81 -1.96 -8.48
CA ALA A 120 4.43 -2.11 -8.91
C ALA A 120 3.91 -0.84 -9.60
N PHE A 121 4.22 0.32 -9.03
CA PHE A 121 3.90 1.63 -9.60
C PHE A 121 4.56 1.82 -10.96
N GLU A 122 5.86 1.58 -11.09
CA GLU A 122 6.56 1.68 -12.39
C GLU A 122 5.99 0.74 -13.44
N SER A 123 5.65 -0.50 -13.07
CA SER A 123 5.02 -1.47 -13.96
C SER A 123 3.65 -0.98 -14.44
N PHE A 124 2.82 -0.48 -13.52
CA PHE A 124 1.53 0.13 -13.86
C PHE A 124 1.70 1.33 -14.79
N HIS A 125 2.67 2.20 -14.50
CA HIS A 125 2.95 3.38 -15.32
C HIS A 125 3.32 3.01 -16.76
N LYS A 126 4.18 2.02 -16.94
CA LYS A 126 4.57 1.50 -18.26
C LYS A 126 3.39 0.91 -19.02
N GLU A 127 2.52 0.18 -18.34
CA GLU A 127 1.32 -0.39 -18.97
C GLU A 127 0.33 0.69 -19.42
N MET A 128 0.10 1.71 -18.58
CA MET A 128 -0.82 2.79 -18.88
C MET A 128 -0.30 3.67 -20.00
N GLU A 129 1.00 3.96 -20.03
CA GLU A 129 1.65 4.67 -21.13
C GLU A 129 1.53 3.90 -22.44
N ALA A 130 1.74 2.58 -22.42
CA ALA A 130 1.57 1.74 -23.61
C ALA A 130 0.11 1.69 -24.12
N LYS A 131 -0.88 1.74 -23.22
CA LYS A 131 -2.32 1.65 -23.55
C LYS A 131 -2.92 3.00 -23.96
N TYR A 132 -2.53 4.10 -23.29
CA TYR A 132 -3.20 5.40 -23.38
C TYR A 132 -2.28 6.53 -23.86
N GLY A 133 -0.99 6.27 -24.07
CA GLY A 133 0.01 7.24 -24.49
C GLY A 133 0.55 8.09 -23.35
N ALA A 134 1.62 8.84 -23.63
CA ALA A 134 2.34 9.64 -22.63
C ALA A 134 1.52 10.77 -21.96
N SER A 135 0.34 11.10 -22.50
CA SER A 135 -0.57 12.11 -21.95
C SER A 135 -1.62 11.54 -20.98
N TYR A 136 -1.55 10.25 -20.63
CA TYR A 136 -2.50 9.67 -19.69
C TYR A 136 -2.36 10.35 -18.32
N SER A 137 -3.50 10.75 -17.74
CA SER A 137 -3.52 11.31 -16.39
C SER A 137 -3.62 10.18 -15.39
N TYR A 138 -2.62 10.11 -14.51
CA TYR A 138 -2.65 9.18 -13.39
C TYR A 138 -3.77 9.57 -12.42
N ASN A 139 -4.66 8.62 -12.14
CA ASN A 139 -5.64 8.73 -11.08
C ASN A 139 -5.69 7.36 -10.40
N PRO A 140 -5.40 7.25 -9.09
CA PRO A 140 -5.28 5.96 -8.41
C PRO A 140 -6.54 5.13 -8.62
N THR A 141 -6.42 4.07 -9.41
CA THR A 141 -7.55 3.19 -9.70
C THR A 141 -7.83 2.30 -8.49
N GLU A 142 -9.03 1.73 -8.41
CA GLU A 142 -9.34 0.73 -7.37
C GLU A 142 -8.38 -0.46 -7.42
N GLN A 143 -7.90 -0.80 -8.62
CA GLN A 143 -6.94 -1.90 -8.83
C GLN A 143 -5.61 -1.61 -8.16
N GLU A 144 -5.09 -0.38 -8.28
CA GLU A 144 -3.83 0.03 -7.65
C GLU A 144 -3.92 0.00 -6.11
N ARG A 145 -5.03 0.48 -5.54
CA ARG A 145 -5.29 0.36 -4.10
C ARG A 145 -5.31 -1.10 -3.64
N GLN A 146 -5.89 -1.98 -4.45
CA GLN A 146 -5.90 -3.40 -4.15
C GLN A 146 -4.49 -4.01 -4.25
N PHE A 147 -3.68 -3.63 -5.25
CA PHE A 147 -2.30 -4.08 -5.37
C PHE A 147 -1.43 -3.64 -4.18
N GLU A 148 -1.51 -2.37 -3.78
CA GLU A 148 -0.78 -1.88 -2.61
C GLU A 148 -1.19 -2.64 -1.34
N LYS A 149 -2.49 -2.88 -1.17
CA LYS A 149 -3.03 -3.67 -0.06
C LYS A 149 -2.51 -5.11 -0.10
N ASP A 150 -2.44 -5.74 -1.26
CA ASP A 150 -1.95 -7.11 -1.41
C ASP A 150 -0.46 -7.23 -1.10
N ILE A 151 0.36 -6.26 -1.55
CA ILE A 151 1.78 -6.20 -1.21
C ILE A 151 1.93 -6.04 0.30
N LYS A 152 1.26 -5.04 0.90
CA LYS A 152 1.29 -4.81 2.34
C LYS A 152 0.87 -6.04 3.15
N THR A 153 -0.21 -6.71 2.74
CA THR A 153 -0.73 -7.91 3.42
C THR A 153 0.31 -9.02 3.46
N LYS A 154 1.10 -9.22 2.40
CA LYS A 154 2.20 -10.21 2.38
C LYS A 154 3.26 -9.88 3.42
N TYR A 155 3.65 -8.61 3.55
CA TYR A 155 4.63 -8.18 4.56
C TYR A 155 4.07 -8.29 5.99
N ASP A 156 2.80 -7.93 6.19
CA ASP A 156 2.08 -8.11 7.46
C ASP A 156 2.06 -9.59 7.88
N GLU A 157 1.77 -10.51 6.97
CA GLU A 157 1.82 -11.96 7.25
C GLU A 157 3.22 -12.46 7.61
N VAL A 158 4.25 -12.00 6.88
CA VAL A 158 5.63 -12.40 7.17
C VAL A 158 6.06 -11.87 8.54
N LEU A 159 5.67 -10.64 8.89
CA LEU A 159 6.01 -10.04 10.18
C LEU A 159 5.31 -10.80 11.29
N LYS A 160 3.99 -11.04 11.14
CA LYS A 160 3.19 -11.83 12.08
C LYS A 160 3.81 -13.21 12.34
N LYS A 161 4.27 -13.90 11.30
CA LYS A 161 4.95 -15.21 11.43
C LYS A 161 6.27 -15.12 12.19
N ARG A 162 7.01 -14.02 12.07
CA ARG A 162 8.31 -13.82 12.72
C ARG A 162 8.21 -13.42 14.18
N ILE A 163 7.38 -12.43 14.49
CA ILE A 163 7.27 -11.87 15.86
C ILE A 163 6.18 -12.56 16.69
N GLY A 164 5.29 -13.32 16.05
CA GLY A 164 4.15 -13.98 16.69
C GLY A 164 2.91 -13.09 16.71
N GLU A 165 1.74 -13.73 16.78
CA GLU A 165 0.44 -13.05 16.66
C GLU A 165 0.20 -11.99 17.74
N LYS A 166 0.51 -12.29 19.00
CA LYS A 166 0.34 -11.34 20.11
C LYS A 166 1.19 -10.08 19.92
N HIS A 167 2.46 -10.24 19.55
CA HIS A 167 3.35 -9.11 19.29
C HIS A 167 2.93 -8.34 18.05
N PHE A 168 2.44 -9.03 17.01
CA PHE A 168 1.94 -8.37 15.81
C PHE A 168 0.71 -7.51 16.06
N ILE A 169 -0.28 -8.01 16.81
CA ILE A 169 -1.44 -7.21 17.24
C ILE A 169 -0.96 -5.96 17.98
N ARG A 170 -0.02 -6.14 18.92
CA ARG A 170 0.53 -5.03 19.69
C ARG A 170 1.28 -4.01 18.83
N TYR A 171 2.03 -4.47 17.84
CA TYR A 171 2.69 -3.61 16.84
C TYR A 171 1.66 -2.79 16.04
N LEU A 172 0.55 -3.40 15.60
CA LEU A 172 -0.52 -2.68 14.91
C LEU A 172 -1.12 -1.59 15.80
N GLU A 173 -1.42 -1.90 17.06
CA GLU A 173 -1.95 -0.89 18.00
C GLU A 173 -0.99 0.29 18.22
N VAL A 174 0.32 0.03 18.27
CA VAL A 174 1.34 1.06 18.45
C VAL A 174 1.46 1.93 17.20
N ARG A 175 1.40 1.33 16.01
CA ARG A 175 1.38 2.05 14.72
C ARG A 175 0.12 2.90 14.60
N ASP A 176 -1.04 2.32 14.87
CA ASP A 176 -2.31 3.01 14.70
C ASP A 176 -2.43 4.19 15.67
N ARG A 177 -1.97 4.03 16.92
CA ARG A 177 -1.85 5.15 17.87
C ARG A 177 -0.86 6.21 17.42
N PHE A 178 0.31 5.81 16.93
CA PHE A 178 1.30 6.76 16.41
C PHE A 178 0.73 7.57 15.24
N ASN A 179 0.01 6.93 14.33
CA ASN A 179 -0.65 7.59 13.21
C ASN A 179 -1.79 8.49 13.66
N GLN A 180 -2.56 8.10 14.67
CA GLN A 180 -3.58 8.97 15.26
C GLN A 180 -2.94 10.24 15.85
N ASP A 181 -1.88 10.11 16.64
CA ASP A 181 -1.15 11.26 17.19
C ASP A 181 -0.62 12.19 16.08
N LEU A 182 -0.19 11.61 14.94
CA LEU A 182 0.24 12.36 13.76
C LEU A 182 -0.91 13.11 13.09
N MET A 183 -2.09 12.50 12.98
CA MET A 183 -3.29 13.14 12.41
C MET A 183 -3.76 14.31 13.26
N GLU A 184 -3.63 14.23 14.58
CA GLU A 184 -4.05 15.30 15.49
C GLU A 184 -3.09 16.51 15.47
N LYS A 185 -1.82 16.29 15.11
CA LYS A 185 -0.77 17.34 15.11
C LYS A 185 -0.56 18.01 13.76
N GLN A 186 -0.92 17.34 12.66
CA GLN A 186 -0.68 17.86 11.31
C GLN A 186 -1.90 18.62 10.78
N ASP A 187 -1.66 19.68 10.01
CA ASP A 187 -2.74 20.40 9.34
C ASP A 187 -3.36 19.53 8.22
N PRO A 188 -4.66 19.20 8.29
CA PRO A 188 -5.34 18.43 7.26
C PRO A 188 -5.33 19.10 5.88
N GLU A 189 -5.22 20.43 5.81
CA GLU A 189 -5.23 21.20 4.55
C GLU A 189 -3.87 21.16 3.83
N GLU A 190 -2.79 20.87 4.55
CA GLU A 190 -1.46 20.68 3.95
C GLU A 190 -1.21 19.22 3.56
N GLY A 191 -1.95 18.28 4.14
CA GLY A 191 -1.78 16.85 3.95
C GLY A 191 -1.12 16.20 5.16
N VAL A 192 -1.36 14.91 5.35
CA VAL A 192 -0.91 14.17 6.53
C VAL A 192 0.05 13.06 6.13
N ILE A 193 1.25 13.08 6.70
CA ILE A 193 2.22 11.98 6.61
C ILE A 193 1.82 10.94 7.65
N LEU A 194 1.57 9.72 7.21
CA LEU A 194 1.26 8.58 8.08
C LEU A 194 2.33 7.50 7.88
N MET A 195 2.64 6.79 8.96
CA MET A 195 3.48 5.62 8.86
C MET A 195 2.67 4.47 8.31
N ASP A 196 3.12 3.96 7.16
CA ASP A 196 2.81 2.58 6.79
C ASP A 196 3.75 1.62 7.55
N PHE A 197 3.61 0.31 7.28
CA PHE A 197 4.44 -0.80 7.77
C PHE A 197 5.81 -0.43 8.41
#